data_AF-A0A0J6FI82-F1
#
_entry.id   AF-A0A0J6FI82-F1
#
_cell.length_a   1.000
_cell.length_b   1.000
_cell.length_c   1.000
_cell.angle_alpha   90.00
_cell.angle_beta   90.00
_cell.angle_gamma   90.00
#
_symmetry.space_group_name_H-M   'P 1'
#
loop_
_entity.id
_entity.type
_entity.pdbx_description
1 polymer ?
#
loop_
_entity_poly.entity_id
_entity_poly.type
_entity_poly.pdbx_seq_one_letter_code
_entity_poly.pdbx_strand_id
1 'polypeptide(L)'
;MRYTLTVLILILGLSVLGAQEKQTRYLFPEFTDSYIYYKDGRVFQVPTNYDLFENKFVFIDKDNEKKEFSDPNMIVSVKADNRTFIPISGNEAAEVMQTEPRILVQYIGNKRIKKDLTFGGKTETASVDSYSNLIYGTGEYDKNTVLINIDYQFYVEKDKRLKQFSTKKQFLKLFSKQKKELKKYIDENNVDFGSIDQVVKLCNHAFSKEEK
;
A
#
# COMPACT_ATOMS: atom_id res chain seq x y z
N MET A 1 -63.36 17.83 28.66
CA MET A 1 -62.26 18.59 28.02
C MET A 1 -61.14 17.61 27.72
N ARG A 2 -60.87 17.37 26.44
CA ARG A 2 -59.87 16.41 25.95
C ARG A 2 -58.59 17.18 25.62
N TYR A 3 -57.50 16.92 26.33
CA TYR A 3 -56.19 17.47 26.00
C TYR A 3 -55.41 16.42 25.22
N THR A 4 -55.29 16.59 23.90
CA THR A 4 -54.39 15.82 23.06
C THR A 4 -52.99 16.43 23.16
N LEU A 5 -52.05 15.67 23.72
CA LEU A 5 -50.63 16.02 23.81
C LEU A 5 -49.95 15.65 22.48
N THR A 6 -49.67 16.63 21.63
CA THR A 6 -48.92 16.42 20.38
C THR A 6 -47.42 16.43 20.70
N VAL A 7 -46.75 15.29 20.60
CA VAL A 7 -45.29 15.17 20.75
C VAL A 7 -44.65 15.50 19.40
N LEU A 8 -43.91 16.61 19.36
CA LEU A 8 -43.10 17.03 18.21
C LEU A 8 -41.76 16.27 18.26
N ILE A 9 -41.60 15.23 17.45
CA ILE A 9 -40.34 14.48 17.31
C ILE A 9 -39.42 15.29 16.38
N LEU A 10 -38.39 15.90 16.96
CA LEU A 10 -37.31 16.57 16.24
C LEU A 10 -36.36 15.51 15.66
N ILE A 11 -36.53 15.15 14.39
CA ILE A 11 -35.60 14.26 13.69
C ILE A 11 -34.35 15.07 13.35
N LEU A 12 -33.31 14.93 14.18
CA LEU A 12 -31.95 15.37 13.86
C LEU A 12 -31.44 14.47 12.73
N GLY A 13 -31.46 15.01 11.51
CA GLY A 13 -30.82 14.39 10.36
C GLY A 13 -29.32 14.32 10.60
N LEU A 14 -28.80 13.11 10.82
CA LEU A 14 -27.38 12.81 10.66
C LEU A 14 -27.08 12.91 9.16
N SER A 15 -26.66 14.09 8.72
CA SER A 15 -25.97 14.22 7.44
C SER A 15 -24.64 13.47 7.57
N VAL A 16 -24.60 12.24 7.04
CA VAL A 16 -23.33 11.60 6.69
C VAL A 16 -22.73 12.48 5.59
N LEU A 17 -21.88 13.41 5.99
CA LEU A 17 -20.91 14.03 5.10
C LEU A 17 -20.10 12.87 4.53
N GLY A 18 -20.42 12.49 3.29
CA GLY A 18 -19.50 11.73 2.47
C GLY A 18 -18.25 12.59 2.31
N ALA A 19 -17.30 12.43 3.22
CA ALA A 19 -15.95 12.88 2.99
C ALA A 19 -15.52 12.16 1.73
N GLN A 20 -15.45 12.90 0.62
CA GLN A 20 -14.75 12.44 -0.56
C GLN A 20 -13.32 12.17 -0.07
N GLU A 21 -13.00 10.89 0.17
CA GLU A 21 -11.69 10.49 0.65
C GLU A 21 -10.68 11.09 -0.31
N LYS A 22 -9.98 12.13 0.16
CA LYS A 22 -8.89 12.73 -0.57
C LYS A 22 -7.84 11.65 -0.64
N GLN A 23 -7.83 10.88 -1.73
CA GLN A 23 -6.93 9.75 -1.90
C GLN A 23 -5.50 10.23 -1.67
N THR A 24 -4.92 9.88 -0.53
CA THR A 24 -3.70 10.51 -0.05
C THR A 24 -2.48 9.85 -0.68
N ARG A 25 -1.35 10.56 -0.73
CA ARG A 25 -0.03 10.01 -1.07
C ARG A 25 0.42 8.89 -0.11
N TYR A 26 -0.29 8.73 0.99
CA TYR A 26 0.10 7.91 2.12
C TYR A 26 -0.83 6.70 2.30
N LEU A 27 -0.25 5.62 2.81
CA LEU A 27 -0.97 4.38 3.05
C LEU A 27 -1.89 4.47 4.27
N PHE A 28 -1.47 5.19 5.31
CA PHE A 28 -2.29 5.45 6.49
C PHE A 28 -3.02 6.80 6.34
N PRO A 29 -4.27 6.94 6.81
CA PRO A 29 -5.00 8.20 6.74
C PRO A 29 -4.27 9.36 7.44
N GLU A 30 -3.58 9.06 8.53
CA GLU A 30 -2.78 9.99 9.33
C GLU A 30 -1.40 9.39 9.62
N PHE A 31 -0.45 10.22 10.06
CA PHE A 31 0.81 9.70 10.58
C PHE A 31 0.55 8.98 11.90
N THR A 32 0.99 7.73 11.98
CA THR A 32 0.70 6.82 13.10
C THR A 32 1.92 6.71 13.99
N ASP A 33 1.72 6.70 15.31
CA ASP A 33 2.78 6.39 16.28
C ASP A 33 3.38 5.00 15.99
N SER A 34 4.68 4.97 15.73
CA SER A 34 5.36 3.76 15.27
C SER A 34 6.63 3.48 16.02
N TYR A 35 7.01 2.20 16.06
CA TYR A 35 8.29 1.73 16.57
C TYR A 35 9.20 1.28 15.42
N ILE A 36 10.37 1.91 15.31
CA ILE A 36 11.37 1.61 14.29
C ILE A 36 12.53 0.90 14.96
N TYR A 37 12.75 -0.35 14.57
CA TYR A 37 13.80 -1.21 15.11
C TYR A 37 15.01 -1.19 14.19
N TYR A 38 16.18 -0.88 14.73
CA TYR A 38 17.45 -0.84 14.01
C TYR A 38 18.30 -2.08 14.27
N LYS A 39 19.21 -2.40 13.34
CA LYS A 39 20.12 -3.56 13.42
C LYS A 39 21.06 -3.51 14.62
N ASP A 40 21.38 -2.32 15.10
CA ASP A 40 22.24 -2.08 16.27
C ASP A 40 21.48 -2.12 17.61
N GLY A 41 20.19 -2.46 17.59
CA GLY A 41 19.34 -2.58 18.78
C GLY A 41 18.64 -1.28 19.19
N ARG A 42 18.90 -0.14 18.54
CA ARG A 42 18.14 1.08 18.79
C ARG A 42 16.68 0.91 18.40
N VAL A 43 15.80 1.53 19.19
CA VAL A 43 14.38 1.65 18.89
C VAL A 43 14.00 3.11 18.97
N PHE A 44 13.39 3.62 17.91
CA PHE A 44 12.84 4.97 17.87
C PHE A 44 11.31 4.90 17.87
N GLN A 45 10.68 5.79 18.63
CA GLN A 45 9.24 5.98 18.60
C GLN A 45 8.95 7.35 18.01
N VAL A 46 8.41 7.38 16.79
CA VAL A 46 8.04 8.61 16.08
C VAL A 46 6.79 8.37 15.23
N PRO A 47 5.97 9.40 14.96
CA PRO A 47 4.87 9.28 14.01
C PRO A 47 5.43 9.03 12.61
N THR A 48 4.97 7.97 11.94
CA THR A 48 5.40 7.60 10.59
C THR A 48 4.22 7.40 9.64
N ASN A 49 4.49 7.48 8.34
CA ASN A 49 3.57 7.00 7.33
C ASN A 49 4.35 6.39 6.14
N TYR A 50 3.70 5.51 5.39
CA TYR A 50 4.27 4.90 4.20
C TYR A 50 3.86 5.71 2.96
N ASP A 51 4.85 6.24 2.25
CA ASP A 51 4.67 6.99 1.01
C ASP A 51 4.43 6.01 -0.15
N LEU A 52 3.24 6.05 -0.73
CA LEU A 52 2.82 5.16 -1.82
C LEU A 52 3.52 5.47 -3.14
N PHE A 53 4.08 6.66 -3.33
CA PHE A 53 4.78 7.02 -4.57
C PHE A 53 6.27 6.70 -4.52
N GLU A 54 6.86 6.71 -3.31
CA GLU A 54 8.28 6.45 -3.07
C GLU A 54 8.53 5.07 -2.43
N ASN A 55 7.46 4.34 -2.11
CA ASN A 55 7.46 3.01 -1.51
C ASN A 55 8.27 2.88 -0.20
N LYS A 56 8.38 3.97 0.57
CA LYS A 56 9.25 4.09 1.75
C LYS A 56 8.53 4.76 2.91
N PHE A 57 9.05 4.56 4.12
CA PHE A 57 8.56 5.28 5.29
C PHE A 57 9.16 6.68 5.40
N VAL A 58 8.31 7.63 5.77
CA VAL A 58 8.67 8.99 6.21
C VAL A 58 8.17 9.19 7.64
N PHE A 59 8.77 10.11 8.38
CA PHE A 59 8.39 10.40 9.76
C PHE A 59 8.21 11.90 10.01
N ILE A 60 7.47 12.24 11.05
CA ILE A 60 7.40 13.61 11.60
C ILE A 60 8.39 13.70 12.75
N ASP A 61 9.29 14.67 12.69
CA ASP A 61 10.24 14.91 13.76
C ASP A 61 9.69 15.82 14.87
N LYS A 62 10.52 16.13 15.86
CA LYS A 62 10.16 16.99 17.00
C LYS A 62 9.79 18.43 16.61
N ASP A 63 10.22 18.89 15.44
CA ASP A 63 9.98 20.24 14.93
C ASP A 63 8.72 20.27 14.03
N ASN A 64 7.94 19.18 14.01
CA ASN A 64 6.79 18.94 13.14
C ASN A 64 7.13 18.95 11.64
N GLU A 65 8.38 18.62 11.30
CA GLU A 65 8.81 18.52 9.91
C GLU A 65 8.76 17.07 9.43
N LYS A 66 8.29 16.87 8.21
CA LYS A 66 8.32 15.58 7.54
C LYS A 66 9.73 15.30 7.00
N LYS A 67 10.31 14.17 7.41
CA LYS A 67 11.68 13.77 7.09
C LYS A 67 11.77 12.31 6.63
N GLU A 68 12.86 12.01 5.94
CA GLU A 68 13.26 10.66 5.57
C GLU A 68 14.29 10.13 6.56
N PHE A 69 14.35 8.81 6.74
CA PHE A 69 15.39 8.18 7.56
C PHE A 69 16.76 8.35 6.89
N SER A 70 17.76 8.77 7.66
CA SER A 70 19.15 8.92 7.18
C SER A 70 19.78 7.60 6.78
N ASP A 71 19.52 6.55 7.57
CA ASP A 71 20.14 5.22 7.45
C ASP A 71 19.08 4.12 7.28
N PRO A 72 18.31 4.11 6.18
CA PRO A 72 17.24 3.16 5.94
C PRO A 72 17.73 1.71 5.88
N ASN A 73 18.98 1.48 5.44
CA ASN A 73 19.61 0.16 5.44
C ASN A 73 19.87 -0.40 6.85
N MET A 74 19.84 0.44 7.89
CA MET A 74 19.96 0.01 9.29
C MET A 74 18.62 -0.38 9.90
N ILE A 75 17.50 -0.07 9.27
CA ILE A 75 16.18 -0.47 9.74
C ILE A 75 16.02 -1.98 9.56
N VAL A 76 15.45 -2.64 10.56
CA VAL A 76 15.07 -4.06 10.55
C VAL A 76 13.57 -4.17 10.30
N SER A 77 12.78 -3.34 10.99
CA SER A 77 11.32 -3.32 10.83
C SER A 77 10.74 -2.00 11.31
N VAL A 78 9.62 -1.62 10.72
CA VAL A 78 8.74 -0.54 11.19
C VAL A 78 7.43 -1.19 11.64
N LYS A 79 7.03 -0.94 12.89
CA LYS A 79 5.70 -1.34 13.41
C LYS A 79 4.85 -0.09 13.54
N ALA A 80 3.78 -0.02 12.76
CA ALA A 80 2.84 1.10 12.71
C ALA A 80 1.43 0.53 12.90
N ASP A 81 0.74 0.97 13.96
CA ASP A 81 -0.51 0.33 14.41
C ASP A 81 -0.33 -1.20 14.56
N ASN A 82 -1.22 -2.02 13.98
CA ASN A 82 -1.13 -3.48 14.01
C ASN A 82 -0.34 -4.08 12.84
N ARG A 83 0.35 -3.24 12.06
CA ARG A 83 1.02 -3.63 10.81
C ARG A 83 2.54 -3.61 11.00
N THR A 84 3.20 -4.64 10.51
CA THR A 84 4.66 -4.75 10.55
C THR A 84 5.22 -4.70 9.15
N PHE A 85 6.16 -3.80 8.91
CA PHE A 85 6.84 -3.64 7.64
C PHE A 85 8.32 -3.95 7.80
N ILE A 86 8.91 -4.49 6.74
CA ILE A 86 10.33 -4.84 6.69
C ILE A 86 10.95 -4.32 5.39
N PRO A 87 12.25 -3.97 5.40
CA PRO A 87 12.94 -3.58 4.17
C PRO A 87 13.03 -4.75 3.19
N ILE A 88 12.84 -4.46 1.90
CA ILE A 88 12.96 -5.44 0.81
C ILE A 88 14.11 -5.11 -0.15
N SER A 89 14.37 -3.83 -0.42
CA SER A 89 15.49 -3.35 -1.25
C SER A 89 15.73 -1.87 -1.02
N GLY A 90 16.96 -1.48 -0.67
CA GLY A 90 17.28 -0.07 -0.37
C GLY A 90 16.36 0.49 0.72
N ASN A 91 15.58 1.51 0.36
CA ASN A 91 14.65 2.20 1.27
C ASN A 91 13.22 1.67 1.19
N GLU A 92 12.96 0.74 0.27
CA GLU A 92 11.63 0.20 0.06
C GLU A 92 11.27 -0.81 1.14
N ALA A 93 10.01 -0.77 1.56
CA ALA A 93 9.48 -1.68 2.57
C ALA A 93 8.25 -2.44 2.07
N ALA A 94 8.05 -3.64 2.59
CA ALA A 94 6.85 -4.43 2.40
C ALA A 94 6.26 -4.82 3.74
N GLU A 95 4.93 -4.89 3.81
CA GLU A 95 4.20 -5.39 4.96
C GLU A 95 4.32 -6.92 5.06
N VAL A 96 4.46 -7.41 6.29
CA VAL A 96 4.42 -8.82 6.62
C VAL A 96 2.96 -9.26 6.74
N MET A 97 2.46 -9.98 5.73
CA MET A 97 1.11 -10.55 5.77
C MET A 97 1.08 -11.86 6.56
N GLN A 98 2.16 -12.63 6.48
CA GLN A 98 2.30 -13.93 7.13
C GLN A 98 3.77 -14.26 7.32
N THR A 99 4.11 -14.93 8.42
CA THR A 99 5.50 -15.34 8.72
C THR A 99 5.86 -16.70 8.16
N GLU A 100 4.93 -17.67 8.14
CA GLU A 100 5.18 -19.04 7.65
C GLU A 100 3.99 -19.60 6.84
N PRO A 101 4.19 -19.92 5.55
CA PRO A 101 5.28 -19.44 4.71
C PRO A 101 5.34 -17.91 4.74
N ARG A 102 6.54 -17.33 4.60
CA ARG A 102 6.72 -15.88 4.62
C ARG A 102 6.10 -15.24 3.38
N ILE A 103 5.10 -14.39 3.59
CA ILE A 103 4.39 -13.64 2.53
C ILE A 103 4.43 -12.16 2.89
N LEU A 104 4.91 -11.34 1.95
CA LEU A 104 4.95 -9.88 2.09
C LEU A 104 4.22 -9.18 0.96
N VAL A 105 3.75 -7.97 1.22
CA VAL A 105 3.10 -7.09 0.23
C VAL A 105 3.72 -5.70 0.27
N GLN A 106 4.21 -5.24 -0.89
CA GLN A 106 4.55 -3.84 -1.11
C GLN A 106 3.37 -3.15 -1.79
N TYR A 107 3.04 -1.95 -1.29
CA TYR A 107 1.99 -1.08 -1.81
C TYR A 107 2.61 -0.08 -2.77
N ILE A 108 2.13 -0.01 -4.00
CA ILE A 108 2.67 0.87 -5.04
C ILE A 108 1.54 1.77 -5.56
N GLY A 109 1.64 3.06 -5.31
CA GLY A 109 0.66 4.05 -5.75
C GLY A 109 0.92 4.51 -7.17
N ASN A 110 -0.03 4.31 -8.07
CA ASN A 110 0.04 4.91 -9.40
C ASN A 110 -0.48 6.33 -9.36
N LYS A 111 0.28 7.23 -9.99
CA LYS A 111 0.03 8.67 -9.93
C LYS A 111 -0.41 9.24 -11.27
N ARG A 112 -1.36 10.17 -11.22
CA ARG A 112 -1.71 11.05 -12.34
C ARG A 112 -1.28 12.47 -12.03
N ILE A 113 -0.55 13.09 -12.95
CA ILE A 113 -0.23 14.52 -12.86
C ILE A 113 -1.36 15.30 -13.54
N LYS A 114 -2.07 16.14 -12.78
CA LYS A 114 -2.95 17.18 -13.31
C LYS A 114 -2.07 18.27 -13.91
N LYS A 115 -2.20 18.54 -15.20
CA LYS A 115 -1.56 19.71 -15.80
C LYS A 115 -2.40 20.94 -15.44
N ASP A 116 -1.80 21.92 -14.77
CA ASP A 116 -2.42 23.24 -14.65
C ASP A 116 -2.40 23.88 -16.04
N LEU A 117 -3.59 24.05 -16.60
CA LEU A 117 -3.77 24.77 -17.84
C LEU A 117 -3.66 26.26 -17.52
N THR A 118 -2.54 26.88 -17.87
CA THR A 118 -2.45 28.33 -18.02
C THR A 118 -3.56 28.79 -18.99
N PHE A 119 -4.52 29.53 -18.44
CA PHE A 119 -5.55 30.36 -19.09
C PHE A 119 -5.90 30.01 -20.55
N GLY A 120 -6.98 29.25 -20.75
CA GLY A 120 -7.76 29.30 -22.01
C GLY A 120 -7.83 28.06 -22.91
N GLY A 121 -7.24 26.91 -22.56
CA GLY A 121 -7.32 25.70 -23.39
C GLY A 121 -8.30 24.64 -22.85
N LYS A 122 -9.37 24.32 -23.60
CA LYS A 122 -10.03 22.99 -23.49
C LYS A 122 -9.18 21.99 -24.33
N THR A 123 -8.99 20.74 -23.95
CA THR A 123 -9.97 19.65 -24.16
C THR A 123 -9.73 18.43 -23.26
N GLU A 124 -10.83 17.72 -22.97
CA GLU A 124 -10.85 16.30 -22.63
C GLU A 124 -10.60 15.46 -23.89
N THR A 125 -9.47 14.75 -24.03
CA THR A 125 -9.41 13.39 -24.62
C THR A 125 -8.01 12.76 -24.48
N ALA A 126 -8.01 11.47 -24.13
CA ALA A 126 -7.01 10.43 -24.43
C ALA A 126 -5.56 10.54 -23.90
N SER A 127 -5.29 9.65 -22.95
CA SER A 127 -4.09 8.79 -22.86
C SER A 127 -2.73 9.41 -23.12
N VAL A 128 -1.94 9.65 -22.06
CA VAL A 128 -0.48 9.71 -22.20
C VAL A 128 0.16 8.92 -21.06
N ASP A 129 0.73 7.78 -21.45
CA ASP A 129 1.66 6.97 -20.64
C ASP A 129 2.74 7.88 -20.05
N SER A 130 2.81 7.94 -18.72
CA SER A 130 3.79 8.79 -18.04
C SER A 130 5.02 7.95 -17.67
N TYR A 131 5.91 7.74 -18.65
CA TYR A 131 7.32 7.45 -18.35
C TYR A 131 7.94 8.75 -17.82
N SER A 132 8.29 8.83 -16.54
CA SER A 132 8.99 9.99 -16.00
C SER A 132 10.33 9.56 -15.39
N ASN A 133 11.39 9.94 -16.09
CA ASN A 133 12.77 9.88 -15.67
C ASN A 133 13.01 10.69 -14.39
N LEU A 134 13.93 10.17 -13.57
CA LEU A 134 14.60 10.78 -12.44
C LEU A 134 14.95 12.27 -12.66
N ILE A 135 14.36 13.17 -11.85
CA ILE A 135 14.96 14.47 -11.51
C ILE A 135 14.68 14.76 -10.03
N TYR A 136 15.77 14.99 -9.30
CA TYR A 136 15.88 15.30 -7.88
C TYR A 136 15.19 16.64 -7.56
N GLY A 137 14.26 16.68 -6.60
CA GLY A 137 13.61 17.93 -6.19
C GLY A 137 12.26 17.74 -5.50
N THR A 138 12.30 17.38 -4.21
CA THR A 138 11.16 17.34 -3.30
C THR A 138 10.63 18.75 -3.05
N GLY A 139 9.44 19.09 -3.56
CA GLY A 139 8.74 20.29 -3.09
C GLY A 139 7.52 20.72 -3.91
N GLU A 140 7.58 20.64 -5.24
CA GLU A 140 6.60 21.35 -6.08
C GLU A 140 5.58 20.46 -6.81
N TYR A 141 5.88 19.17 -7.01
CA TYR A 141 5.01 18.25 -7.76
C TYR A 141 3.83 17.68 -6.96
N ASP A 142 3.76 17.88 -5.65
CA ASP A 142 2.72 17.28 -4.80
C ASP A 142 1.33 17.90 -5.01
N LYS A 143 1.25 19.19 -5.34
CA LYS A 143 -0.05 19.88 -5.46
C LYS A 143 -0.90 19.35 -6.61
N ASN A 144 -0.24 18.85 -7.65
CA ASN A 144 -0.89 18.44 -8.90
C ASN A 144 -0.88 16.93 -9.11
N THR A 145 -0.42 16.15 -8.14
CA THR A 145 -0.35 14.69 -8.27
C THR A 145 -1.51 14.05 -7.50
N VAL A 146 -2.25 13.16 -8.17
CA VAL A 146 -3.37 12.42 -7.57
C VAL A 146 -3.08 10.92 -7.64
N LEU A 147 -3.29 10.22 -6.53
CA LEU A 147 -3.25 8.77 -6.48
C LEU A 147 -4.47 8.19 -7.23
N ILE A 148 -4.23 7.35 -8.23
CA ILE A 148 -5.27 6.73 -9.06
C ILE A 148 -5.73 5.42 -8.44
N ASN A 149 -4.77 4.53 -8.16
CA ASN A 149 -4.98 3.23 -7.58
C ASN A 149 -3.69 2.77 -6.88
N ILE A 150 -3.81 1.71 -6.08
CA ILE A 150 -2.70 1.04 -5.43
C ILE A 150 -2.58 -0.34 -6.05
N ASP A 151 -1.42 -0.61 -6.64
CA ASP A 151 -1.03 -1.93 -7.10
C ASP A 151 -0.24 -2.65 -6.01
N TYR A 152 -0.20 -3.99 -6.10
CA TYR A 152 0.46 -4.84 -5.13
C TYR A 152 1.61 -5.62 -5.77
N GLN A 153 2.78 -5.53 -5.14
CA GLN A 153 3.93 -6.37 -5.43
C GLN A 153 4.10 -7.35 -4.27
N PHE A 154 3.87 -8.64 -4.55
CA PHE A 154 3.95 -9.70 -3.56
C PHE A 154 5.36 -10.27 -3.51
N TYR A 155 5.75 -10.72 -2.32
CA TYR A 155 7.00 -11.43 -2.08
C TYR A 155 6.72 -12.70 -1.29
N VAL A 156 7.37 -13.80 -1.69
CA VAL A 156 7.33 -15.07 -0.98
C VAL A 156 8.73 -15.61 -0.79
N GLU A 157 9.00 -16.18 0.38
CA GLU A 157 10.27 -16.87 0.61
C GLU A 157 10.21 -18.27 0.00
N LYS A 158 11.08 -18.52 -0.98
CA LYS A 158 11.18 -19.80 -1.67
C LYS A 158 12.63 -20.13 -1.95
N ASP A 159 13.05 -21.35 -1.64
CA ASP A 159 14.44 -21.81 -1.81
C ASP A 159 15.45 -20.88 -1.09
N LYS A 160 15.11 -20.44 0.14
CA LYS A 160 15.87 -19.48 0.97
C LYS A 160 16.12 -18.13 0.31
N ARG A 161 15.30 -17.76 -0.68
CA ARG A 161 15.37 -16.48 -1.38
C ARG A 161 14.00 -15.84 -1.42
N LEU A 162 13.97 -14.53 -1.20
CA LEU A 162 12.75 -13.77 -1.40
C LEU A 162 12.49 -13.63 -2.91
N LYS A 163 11.32 -14.08 -3.36
CA LYS A 163 10.89 -14.06 -4.76
C LYS A 163 9.68 -13.14 -4.91
N GLN A 164 9.70 -12.30 -5.94
CA GLN A 164 8.65 -11.32 -6.17
C GLN A 164 7.73 -11.74 -7.33
N PHE A 165 6.44 -11.41 -7.22
CA PHE A 165 5.46 -11.51 -8.31
C PHE A 165 4.31 -10.51 -8.11
N SER A 166 3.70 -10.05 -9.19
CA SER A 166 2.48 -9.24 -9.20
C SER A 166 1.42 -9.78 -10.17
N THR A 167 1.77 -10.81 -10.96
CA THR A 167 0.88 -11.36 -11.98
C THR A 167 0.80 -12.87 -11.91
N LYS A 168 -0.33 -13.42 -12.41
CA LYS A 168 -0.53 -14.85 -12.64
C LYS A 168 0.65 -15.52 -13.35
N LYS A 169 1.18 -14.89 -14.40
CA LYS A 169 2.30 -15.44 -15.18
C LYS A 169 3.57 -15.57 -14.34
N GLN A 170 3.90 -14.55 -13.55
CA GLN A 170 5.07 -14.57 -12.66
C GLN A 170 4.88 -15.59 -11.53
N PHE A 171 3.72 -15.60 -10.88
CA PHE A 171 3.39 -16.58 -9.84
C PHE A 171 3.56 -18.03 -10.33
N LEU A 172 2.96 -18.35 -11.47
CA LEU A 172 3.08 -19.69 -12.09
C LEU A 172 4.51 -20.05 -12.52
N LYS A 173 5.39 -19.06 -12.71
CA LYS A 173 6.83 -19.28 -12.97
C LYS A 173 7.58 -19.63 -11.69
N LEU A 174 7.19 -19.06 -10.55
CA LEU A 174 7.76 -19.39 -9.23
C LEU A 174 7.46 -20.83 -8.85
N PHE A 175 6.25 -21.30 -9.13
CA PHE A 175 5.78 -22.66 -8.82
C PHE A 175 5.70 -23.53 -10.08
N SER A 176 6.80 -23.62 -10.83
CA SER A 176 6.83 -24.24 -12.15
C SER A 176 6.47 -25.74 -12.16
N LYS A 177 6.81 -26.48 -11.11
CA LYS A 177 6.53 -27.93 -10.96
C LYS A 177 5.04 -28.23 -10.94
N GLN A 178 4.26 -27.42 -10.23
CA GLN A 178 2.81 -27.58 -10.02
C GLN A 178 1.97 -26.56 -10.82
N LYS A 179 2.56 -25.99 -11.87
CA LYS A 179 1.97 -24.93 -12.70
C LYS A 179 0.59 -25.28 -13.27
N LYS A 180 0.36 -26.52 -13.70
CA LYS A 180 -0.93 -26.94 -14.27
C LYS A 180 -2.07 -26.91 -13.24
N GLU A 181 -1.80 -27.45 -12.05
CA GLU A 181 -2.75 -27.49 -10.94
C GLU A 181 -3.04 -26.08 -10.42
N LEU A 182 -2.02 -25.27 -10.18
CA LEU A 182 -2.19 -23.88 -9.73
C LEU A 182 -2.93 -23.03 -10.75
N LYS A 183 -2.69 -23.24 -12.05
CA LYS A 183 -3.45 -22.55 -13.09
C LYS A 183 -4.94 -22.90 -12.98
N LYS A 184 -5.27 -24.18 -12.82
CA LYS A 184 -6.64 -24.65 -12.64
C LYS A 184 -7.28 -24.01 -11.40
N TYR A 185 -6.59 -24.01 -10.27
CA TYR A 185 -7.07 -23.36 -9.04
C TYR A 185 -7.35 -21.86 -9.24
N ILE A 186 -6.44 -21.13 -9.90
CA ILE A 186 -6.61 -19.70 -10.19
C ILE A 186 -7.83 -19.45 -11.07
N ASP A 187 -8.03 -20.30 -12.09
CA ASP A 187 -9.14 -20.18 -13.04
C ASP A 187 -10.49 -20.53 -12.38
N GLU A 188 -10.55 -21.59 -11.58
CA GLU A 188 -11.79 -22.01 -10.90
C GLU A 188 -12.23 -21.05 -9.79
N ASN A 189 -11.27 -20.45 -9.07
CA ASN A 189 -11.55 -19.50 -7.98
C ASN A 189 -11.58 -18.04 -8.46
N ASN A 190 -11.36 -17.78 -9.75
CA ASN A 190 -11.24 -16.44 -10.32
C ASN A 190 -10.33 -15.52 -9.49
N VAL A 191 -9.14 -16.00 -9.14
CA VAL A 191 -8.23 -15.30 -8.23
C VAL A 191 -7.83 -13.94 -8.81
N ASP A 192 -8.18 -12.88 -8.08
CA ASP A 192 -7.79 -11.52 -8.37
C ASP A 192 -6.44 -11.19 -7.72
N PHE A 193 -5.46 -10.85 -8.54
CA PHE A 193 -4.14 -10.42 -8.08
C PHE A 193 -4.15 -8.99 -7.51
N GLY A 194 -5.26 -8.26 -7.66
CA GLY A 194 -5.57 -7.02 -6.93
C GLY A 194 -6.14 -7.26 -5.53
N SER A 195 -6.34 -8.51 -5.10
CA SER A 195 -6.83 -8.83 -3.74
C SER A 195 -5.75 -9.52 -2.91
N ILE A 196 -5.24 -8.82 -1.89
CA ILE A 196 -4.23 -9.35 -0.97
C ILE A 196 -4.69 -10.68 -0.35
N ASP A 197 -5.92 -10.74 0.17
CA ASP A 197 -6.46 -11.94 0.82
C ASP A 197 -6.53 -13.15 -0.13
N GLN A 198 -6.93 -12.93 -1.38
CA GLN A 198 -7.00 -14.02 -2.36
C GLN A 198 -5.60 -14.50 -2.76
N VAL A 199 -4.64 -13.58 -2.91
CA VAL A 199 -3.25 -13.94 -3.22
C VAL A 199 -2.59 -14.65 -2.04
N VAL A 200 -2.83 -14.24 -0.80
CA VAL A 200 -2.34 -14.95 0.40
C VAL A 200 -2.90 -16.38 0.44
N LYS A 201 -4.21 -16.57 0.19
CA LYS A 201 -4.82 -17.90 0.08
C LYS A 201 -4.20 -18.74 -1.03
N LEU A 202 -3.94 -18.15 -2.20
CA LEU A 202 -3.27 -18.81 -3.31
C LEU A 202 -1.84 -19.24 -2.96
N CYS A 203 -1.06 -18.37 -2.31
CA CYS A 203 0.28 -18.68 -1.82
C CYS A 203 0.25 -19.87 -0.85
N ASN A 204 -0.65 -19.85 0.14
CA ASN A 204 -0.81 -20.94 1.11
C ASN A 204 -1.17 -22.25 0.42
N HIS A 205 -2.08 -22.22 -0.56
CA HIS A 205 -2.40 -23.40 -1.37
C HIS A 205 -1.17 -23.92 -2.11
N ALA A 206 -0.36 -23.05 -2.72
CA ALA A 206 0.84 -23.46 -3.44
C ALA A 206 1.92 -24.06 -2.51
N PHE A 207 2.19 -23.46 -1.36
CA PHE A 207 3.18 -24.00 -0.42
C PHE A 207 2.75 -25.35 0.17
N SER A 208 1.45 -25.55 0.45
CA SER A 208 0.91 -26.84 0.92
C SER A 208 1.13 -28.02 -0.05
N LYS A 209 1.46 -27.73 -1.31
CA LYS A 209 1.72 -28.72 -2.36
C LYS A 209 3.21 -28.97 -2.58
N GLU A 210 4.10 -28.08 -2.14
CA GLU A 210 5.56 -28.29 -2.22
C GLU A 210 6.08 -29.17 -1.08
N GLU A 211 5.35 -29.27 0.04
CA GLU A 211 5.69 -30.12 1.18
C GLU A 211 5.32 -31.61 0.98
N LYS A 212 4.74 -31.97 -0.18
CA LYS A 212 4.36 -33.34 -0.56
C LYS A 212 5.24 -33.87 -1.68
#